data_AF-A0A933YYW8-F1
#
_entry.id   AF-A0A933YYW8-F1
#
_cell.length_a   1.000
_cell.length_b   1.000
_cell.length_c   1.000
_cell.angle_alpha   90.00
_cell.angle_beta   90.00
_cell.angle_gamma   90.00
#
_symmetry.space_group_name_H-M   'P 1'
#
loop_
_entity.id
_entity.type
_entity.pdbx_description
1 polymer ?
#
loop_
_entity_poly.entity_id
_entity_poly.type
_entity_poly.pdbx_seq_one_letter_code
_entity_poly.pdbx_strand_id
1 'polypeptide(L)'
;MAILEYKGKKFEVDEDGFLLKFEDWNPEWVEFVKESEGIPTITENHQKVIDFLQDYYKKNGIAPMVRILSKVTGYKLKEIYELF
;
A
#
# COMPACT_ATOMS: atom_id res chain seq x y z
N MET A 1 4.35 -7.48 17.31
CA MET A 1 3.74 -6.12 17.25
C MET A 1 4.77 -5.09 17.67
N ALA A 2 4.86 -3.99 16.92
CA ALA A 2 5.76 -2.87 17.20
C ALA A 2 5.07 -1.52 16.91
N ILE A 3 5.61 -0.44 17.49
CA ILE A 3 5.20 0.93 17.15
C ILE A 3 6.37 1.59 16.44
N LEU A 4 6.14 2.02 15.20
CA LEU A 4 7.10 2.73 14.37
C LEU A 4 6.79 4.22 14.40
N GLU A 5 7.82 5.06 14.41
CA GLU A 5 7.66 6.52 14.40
C GLU A 5 8.33 7.12 13.17
N TYR A 6 7.57 7.92 12.41
CA TYR A 6 8.06 8.61 11.23
C TYR A 6 7.39 9.98 11.09
N LYS A 7 8.20 11.05 10.97
CA LYS A 7 7.72 12.45 10.90
C LYS A 7 6.70 12.82 12.00
N GLY A 8 6.89 12.27 13.21
CA GLY A 8 5.99 12.49 14.35
C GLY A 8 4.63 11.75 14.26
N LYS A 9 4.45 10.86 13.28
CA LYS A 9 3.35 9.90 13.21
C LYS A 9 3.78 8.57 13.81
N LYS A 10 2.82 7.87 14.42
CA LYS A 10 3.03 6.54 15.00
C LYS A 10 2.20 5.52 14.23
N PHE A 11 2.80 4.39 13.91
CA PHE A 11 2.17 3.29 13.18
C PHE A 11 2.31 2.00 13.99
N GLU A 12 1.18 1.40 14.35
CA GLU A 12 1.14 0.09 14.97
C GLU A 12 1.19 -0.99 13.88
N VAL A 13 2.19 -1.86 13.95
CA VAL A 13 2.42 -2.90 12.94
C VAL A 13 2.55 -4.30 13.54
N ASP A 14 2.29 -5.32 12.72
CA ASP A 14 2.61 -6.71 13.03
C ASP A 14 4.11 -7.02 12.84
N GLU A 15 4.47 -8.30 12.81
CA GLU A 15 5.86 -8.78 12.68
C GLU A 15 6.39 -8.68 11.25
N ASP A 16 5.50 -8.65 10.26
CA ASP A 16 5.83 -8.54 8.83
C ASP A 16 5.82 -7.07 8.35
N GLY A 17 5.41 -6.13 9.21
CA GLY A 17 5.39 -4.70 8.93
C GLY A 17 4.07 -4.18 8.37
N PHE A 18 2.99 -4.95 8.43
CA PHE A 18 1.66 -4.47 8.02
C PHE A 18 1.01 -3.65 9.13
N LEU A 19 0.29 -2.59 8.75
CA LEU A 19 -0.54 -1.82 9.68
C LEU A 19 -1.60 -2.72 10.32
N LEU A 20 -1.69 -2.69 11.66
CA LEU A 20 -2.70 -3.44 12.40
C LEU A 20 -4.12 -2.91 12.17
N LYS A 21 -4.24 -1.61 11.91
CA LYS A 21 -5.51 -0.92 11.70
C LYS A 21 -5.45 -0.11 10.41
N PHE A 22 -6.47 -0.28 9.58
CA PHE A 22 -6.58 0.48 8.35
C PHE A 22 -6.78 1.98 8.60
N GLU A 23 -7.42 2.36 9.72
CA GLU A 23 -7.64 3.77 10.05
C GLU A 23 -6.36 4.54 10.37
N ASP A 24 -5.26 3.84 10.70
CA ASP A 24 -3.96 4.46 10.97
C ASP A 24 -3.22 4.86 9.68
N TRP A 25 -3.71 4.41 8.51
CA TRP A 25 -3.11 4.77 7.23
C TRP A 25 -3.17 6.28 6.97
N ASN A 26 -2.05 6.82 6.49
CA ASN A 26 -1.93 8.18 5.97
C ASN A 26 -0.83 8.21 4.89
N PRO A 27 -0.69 9.29 4.10
CA PRO A 27 0.32 9.37 3.06
C PRO A 27 1.76 9.17 3.56
N GLU A 28 2.06 9.57 4.81
CA GLU A 28 3.38 9.38 5.39
C GLU A 28 3.74 7.90 5.62
N TRP A 29 2.76 7.00 5.73
CA TRP A 29 3.01 5.56 5.78
C TRP A 29 3.69 5.05 4.51
N VAL A 30 3.23 5.47 3.34
CA VAL A 30 3.80 5.06 2.05
C VAL A 30 5.24 5.54 1.93
N GLU A 31 5.49 6.79 2.34
CA GLU A 31 6.85 7.35 2.38
C GLU A 31 7.78 6.63 3.35
N PHE A 32 7.24 6.06 4.42
CA PHE A 32 7.99 5.29 5.40
C PHE A 32 8.37 3.90 4.89
N VAL A 33 7.44 3.16 4.26
CA VAL A 33 7.68 1.77 3.82
C VAL A 33 8.39 1.65 2.48
N LYS A 34 8.43 2.70 1.66
CA LYS A 34 8.99 2.62 0.31
C LYS A 34 10.43 2.07 0.27
N GLU A 35 11.25 2.39 1.27
CA GLU A 35 12.63 1.92 1.33
C GLU A 35 12.73 0.41 1.61
N SER A 36 11.88 -0.13 2.50
CA SER A 36 11.85 -1.57 2.78
C SER A 36 11.29 -2.39 1.62
N GLU A 37 10.36 -1.80 0.86
CA GLU A 37 9.78 -2.41 -0.35
C GLU A 37 10.67 -2.23 -1.60
N GLY A 38 11.85 -1.62 -1.49
CA GLY A 38 12.74 -1.42 -2.64
C GLY A 38 12.26 -0.40 -3.66
N ILE A 39 11.35 0.51 -3.27
CA ILE A 39 10.75 1.54 -4.11
C ILE A 39 11.47 2.87 -3.85
N PRO A 40 12.32 3.36 -4.77
CA PRO A 40 13.08 4.59 -4.55
C PRO A 40 12.18 5.85 -4.57
N THR A 41 11.16 5.84 -5.42
CA THR A 41 10.26 7.00 -5.62
C THR A 41 8.83 6.52 -5.86
N ILE A 42 7.90 7.06 -5.06
CA ILE A 42 6.46 6.87 -5.28
C ILE A 42 6.03 7.73 -6.46
N THR A 43 5.60 7.08 -7.54
CA THR A 43 5.07 7.75 -8.75
C THR A 43 3.55 7.70 -8.78
N GLU A 44 2.94 8.46 -9.69
CA GLU A 44 1.49 8.44 -9.91
C GLU A 44 0.93 7.03 -10.20
N ASN A 45 1.73 6.16 -10.83
CA ASN A 45 1.34 4.78 -11.10
C ASN A 45 1.23 3.95 -9.80
N HIS A 46 2.13 4.16 -8.83
CA HIS A 46 2.06 3.52 -7.52
C HIS A 46 0.81 4.01 -6.78
N GLN A 47 0.60 5.34 -6.78
CA GLN A 47 -0.54 5.95 -6.10
C GLN A 47 -1.87 5.43 -6.66
N LYS A 48 -1.99 5.30 -7.99
CA LYS A 48 -3.18 4.73 -8.63
C LYS A 48 -3.50 3.30 -8.16
N VAL A 49 -2.47 2.48 -7.95
CA VAL A 49 -2.64 1.11 -7.44
C VAL A 49 -3.04 1.14 -5.96
N ILE A 50 -2.37 1.95 -5.14
CA ILE A 50 -2.65 2.12 -3.71
C ILE A 50 -4.10 2.60 -3.51
N ASP A 51 -4.52 3.65 -4.21
CA ASP A 51 -5.87 4.22 -4.13
C ASP A 51 -6.92 3.17 -4.49
N PHE A 52 -6.70 2.42 -5.56
CA PHE A 52 -7.61 1.34 -5.95
C PHE A 52 -7.71 0.25 -4.88
N LEU A 53 -6.59 -0.19 -4.30
CA LEU A 53 -6.58 -1.20 -3.24
C LEU A 53 -7.38 -0.71 -2.03
N GLN A 54 -7.18 0.54 -1.62
CA GLN A 54 -7.91 1.15 -0.50
C GLN A 54 -9.39 1.28 -0.77
N ASP A 55 -9.79 1.78 -1.95
CA ASP A 55 -11.18 1.94 -2.30
C ASP A 55 -11.90 0.59 -2.41
N TYR A 56 -11.21 -0.42 -2.95
CA TYR A 56 -11.74 -1.76 -3.00
C TYR A 56 -11.91 -2.35 -1.60
N TYR A 57 -10.94 -2.16 -0.70
CA TYR A 57 -11.05 -2.60 0.68
C TYR A 57 -12.19 -1.89 1.43
N LYS A 58 -12.27 -0.56 1.36
CA LYS A 58 -13.35 0.23 1.97
C LYS A 58 -14.74 -0.23 1.52
N LYS A 59 -14.88 -0.62 0.24
CA LYS A 59 -16.16 -1.04 -0.34
C LYS A 59 -16.51 -2.50 -0.03
N ASN A 60 -15.54 -3.40 0.02
CA ASN A 60 -15.78 -4.85 0.01
C ASN A 60 -15.30 -5.57 1.28
N GLY A 61 -14.51 -4.92 2.13
CA GLY A 61 -13.92 -5.51 3.35
C GLY A 61 -12.79 -6.52 3.10
N ILE A 62 -12.36 -6.68 1.85
CA ILE A 62 -11.33 -7.64 1.42
C ILE A 62 -10.43 -7.01 0.35
N ALA A 63 -9.21 -7.54 0.19
CA ALA A 63 -8.34 -7.18 -0.92
C ALA A 63 -8.88 -7.75 -2.25
N PRO A 64 -8.66 -7.06 -3.39
CA PRO A 64 -9.09 -7.55 -4.70
C PRO A 64 -8.22 -8.72 -5.17
N MET A 65 -8.81 -9.63 -5.96
CA MET A 65 -8.02 -10.58 -6.75
C MET A 65 -7.11 -9.84 -7.73
N VAL A 66 -5.91 -10.38 -7.99
CA VAL A 66 -4.94 -9.84 -8.97
C VAL A 66 -5.59 -9.58 -10.34
N ARG A 67 -6.49 -10.47 -10.79
CA ARG A 67 -7.22 -10.28 -12.07
C ARG A 67 -8.10 -9.02 -12.06
N ILE A 68 -8.73 -8.70 -10.92
CA ILE A 68 -9.56 -7.49 -10.78
C ILE A 68 -8.65 -6.26 -10.74
N LEU A 69 -7.57 -6.31 -9.96
CA LEU A 69 -6.55 -5.25 -9.89
C LEU A 69 -6.06 -4.88 -11.30
N SER A 70 -5.60 -5.87 -12.07
CA SER A 70 -5.12 -5.63 -13.42
C SER A 70 -6.19 -5.10 -14.37
N LYS A 71 -7.43 -5.60 -14.26
CA LYS A 71 -8.54 -5.16 -15.10
C LYS A 71 -8.92 -3.69 -14.85
N VAL A 72 -8.93 -3.25 -13.59
CA VAL A 72 -9.38 -1.90 -13.22
C VAL A 72 -8.27 -0.87 -13.40
N THR A 73 -7.05 -1.20 -12.97
CA THR A 73 -5.92 -0.26 -13.07
C THR A 73 -5.34 -0.17 -14.48
N GLY A 74 -5.52 -1.22 -15.29
CA GLY A 74 -4.94 -1.38 -16.62
C GLY A 74 -3.53 -1.99 -16.62
N TYR A 75 -2.92 -2.19 -15.45
CA TYR A 75 -1.57 -2.76 -15.33
C TYR A 75 -1.59 -4.28 -15.34
N LYS A 76 -0.76 -4.88 -16.20
CA LYS A 76 -0.50 -6.31 -16.18
C LYS A 76 0.32 -6.68 -14.96
N LEU A 77 0.32 -7.96 -14.60
CA LEU A 77 1.08 -8.47 -13.45
C LEU A 77 2.58 -8.09 -13.52
N LYS A 78 3.19 -8.13 -14.71
CA LYS A 78 4.58 -7.70 -14.92
C LYS A 78 4.81 -6.23 -14.54
N GLU A 79 3.88 -5.35 -14.89
CA GLU A 79 3.96 -3.92 -14.57
C GLU A 79 3.76 -3.68 -13.08
N ILE A 80 2.91 -4.49 -12.41
CA ILE A 80 2.78 -4.44 -10.95
C ILE A 80 4.10 -4.79 -10.27
N TYR A 81 4.81 -5.84 -10.72
CA TYR A 81 6.14 -6.21 -10.19
C TYR A 81 7.26 -5.20 -10.51
N GLU A 82 7.06 -4.34 -11.52
CA GLU A 82 8.00 -3.25 -11.82
C GLU A 82 7.74 -2.02 -10.93
N LEU A 83 6.55 -1.93 -10.32
CA LEU A 83 6.16 -0.88 -9.39
C LEU A 83 6.37 -1.28 -7.92
N PHE A 84 6.16 -2.55 -7.57
CA PHE A 84 6.23 -3.09 -6.21
C PHE A 84 6.98 -4.42 -6.20
#